data_AF-A0A2W1BIR1-F1
#
_entry.id   AF-A0A2W1BIR1-F1
#
_cell.length_a   1.000
_cell.length_b   1.000
_cell.length_c   1.000
_cell.angle_alpha   90.00
_cell.angle_beta   90.00
_cell.angle_gamma   90.00
#
_symmetry.space_group_name_H-M   'P 1'
#
loop_
_entity.id
_entity.type
_entity.pdbx_description
1 polymer ?
#
loop_
_entity_poly.entity_id
_entity_poly.type
_entity_poly.pdbx_seq_one_letter_code
_entity_poly.pdbx_strand_id
1 'polypeptide(L)'
;MERDSEHQGPQPCGGHLKAAVGTITTPNFPNPFPVPIKCKWIIEHDIVNGTISIYFTQQYTTSGLTFTEYMYYDETYKLGERRALTVTEENITRIKWLQRCPLESTNRTIYIIKG
;
A
#
# COMPACT_ATOMS: atom_id res chain seq x y z
N MET A 1 24.43 8.15 34.64
CA MET A 1 23.80 7.12 33.80
C MET A 1 22.41 7.64 33.48
N GLU A 2 22.27 8.36 32.39
CA GLU A 2 20.96 8.66 31.79
C GLU A 2 21.21 8.85 30.29
N ARG A 3 20.70 7.91 29.50
CA ARG A 3 20.46 8.15 28.07
C ARG A 3 18.97 8.01 27.88
N ASP A 4 18.41 9.09 27.36
CA ASP A 4 17.00 9.34 27.19
C ASP A 4 16.24 8.18 26.55
N SER A 5 15.03 8.06 27.06
CA SER A 5 13.98 7.17 26.59
C SER A 5 13.67 7.39 25.12
N GLU A 6 14.08 6.45 24.27
CA GLU A 6 13.43 6.24 22.98
C GLU A 6 12.15 5.43 23.23
N HIS A 7 11.08 6.12 23.63
CA HIS A 7 9.73 5.60 23.44
C HIS A 7 9.53 5.50 21.93
N GLN A 8 9.87 4.33 21.36
CA GLN A 8 9.57 4.00 19.98
C GLN A 8 8.06 3.93 19.84
N GLY A 9 7.43 5.09 19.58
CA GLY A 9 6.08 5.13 19.06
C GLY A 9 5.99 4.27 17.79
N PRO A 10 4.79 3.81 17.40
CA PRO A 10 4.63 3.01 16.20
C PRO A 10 5.28 3.74 15.02
N GLN A 11 6.32 3.14 14.46
CA GLN A 11 6.98 3.63 13.24
C GLN A 11 5.88 3.91 12.21
N PRO A 12 5.79 5.13 11.65
CA PRO A 12 4.79 5.43 10.63
C PRO A 12 5.01 4.48 9.46
N CYS A 13 4.02 3.65 9.15
CA CYS A 13 4.10 2.70 8.05
C CYS A 13 3.26 3.17 6.88
N GLY A 14 3.86 3.19 5.70
CA GLY A 14 3.27 3.86 4.55
C GLY A 14 4.26 4.76 3.83
N GLY A 15 3.76 5.55 2.91
CA GLY A 15 4.57 6.52 2.17
C GLY A 15 3.94 6.92 0.85
N HIS A 16 4.58 7.87 0.16
CA HIS A 16 4.18 8.31 -1.17
C HIS A 16 5.24 7.88 -2.18
N LEU A 17 4.86 7.03 -3.12
CA LEU A 17 5.69 6.58 -4.22
C LEU A 17 5.27 7.31 -5.51
N LYS A 18 6.16 8.18 -5.99
CA LYS A 18 6.01 8.90 -7.28
C LYS A 18 6.96 8.40 -8.38
N ALA A 19 7.94 7.57 -7.99
CA ALA A 19 8.89 7.00 -8.93
C ALA A 19 8.21 5.95 -9.81
N ALA A 20 8.66 5.81 -11.06
CA ALA A 20 8.14 4.83 -12.00
C ALA A 20 8.27 3.37 -11.49
N VAL A 21 9.25 3.11 -10.62
CA VAL A 21 9.45 1.82 -9.95
C VAL A 21 9.82 2.08 -8.49
N GLY A 22 9.35 1.22 -7.59
CA GLY A 22 9.66 1.27 -6.18
C GLY A 22 9.36 -0.04 -5.47
N THR A 23 9.64 -0.09 -4.17
CA THR A 23 9.36 -1.26 -3.32
C THR A 23 8.59 -0.82 -2.09
N ILE A 24 7.59 -1.62 -1.73
CA ILE A 24 6.74 -1.40 -0.56
C ILE A 24 7.06 -2.50 0.45
N THR A 25 7.45 -2.11 1.66
CA THR A 25 7.74 -3.04 2.76
C THR A 25 7.02 -2.60 4.02
N THR A 26 6.67 -3.56 4.88
CA THR A 26 6.27 -3.24 6.25
C THR A 26 7.46 -2.71 7.04
N PRO A 27 7.23 -2.00 8.17
CA PRO A 27 8.30 -1.70 9.10
C PRO A 27 9.02 -2.99 9.51
N ASN A 28 10.32 -2.90 9.76
CA ASN A 28 11.17 -3.98 10.25
C ASN A 28 11.33 -5.19 9.33
N PHE A 29 10.71 -5.24 8.15
CA PHE A 29 10.88 -6.36 7.21
C PHE A 29 12.37 -6.67 6.97
N PRO A 30 12.81 -7.94 7.05
CA PRO A 30 12.02 -9.19 7.12
C PRO A 30 11.58 -9.62 8.53
N ASN A 31 11.94 -8.87 9.57
CA ASN A 31 11.55 -9.18 10.95
C ASN A 31 10.06 -8.86 11.21
N PRO A 32 9.48 -9.41 12.30
CA PRO A 32 8.12 -9.08 12.70
C PRO A 32 7.90 -7.58 12.89
N PHE A 33 6.75 -7.10 12.44
CA PHE A 33 6.27 -5.74 12.64
C PHE A 33 5.25 -5.71 13.79
N PRO A 34 5.12 -4.59 14.53
CA PRO A 34 4.10 -4.45 15.57
C PRO A 34 2.68 -4.63 15.01
N VAL A 35 1.78 -5.25 15.79
CA VAL A 35 0.35 -5.42 15.45
C VAL A 35 -0.53 -4.87 16.58
N PRO A 36 -1.71 -4.29 16.28
CA PRO A 36 -2.27 -4.06 14.95
C PRO A 36 -1.53 -2.94 14.22
N ILE A 37 -1.42 -3.05 12.90
CA ILE A 37 -0.77 -2.05 12.05
C ILE A 37 -1.73 -1.60 10.96
N LYS A 38 -1.77 -0.30 10.69
CA LYS A 38 -2.55 0.29 9.59
C LYS A 38 -1.63 1.12 8.73
N CYS A 39 -1.23 0.55 7.60
CA CYS A 39 -0.35 1.24 6.67
C CYS A 39 -1.14 1.85 5.52
N LYS A 40 -0.60 2.95 4.97
CA LYS A 40 -1.15 3.64 3.81
C LYS A 40 -0.01 4.01 2.87
N TRP A 41 0.04 3.36 1.71
CA TRP A 41 0.90 3.78 0.62
C TRP A 41 0.07 4.50 -0.43
N ILE A 42 0.61 5.58 -0.98
CA ILE A 42 0.04 6.36 -2.08
C ILE A 42 0.96 6.12 -3.26
N ILE A 43 0.46 5.47 -4.31
CA ILE A 43 1.21 5.27 -5.56
C ILE A 43 0.61 6.20 -6.60
N GLU A 44 1.39 7.19 -7.04
CA GLU A 44 1.00 8.20 -8.03
C GLU A 44 1.95 8.15 -9.23
N HIS A 45 1.41 8.29 -10.44
CA HIS A 45 2.20 8.55 -11.65
C HIS A 45 1.43 9.50 -12.57
N ASP A 46 2.18 10.24 -13.39
CA ASP A 46 1.68 11.23 -14.36
C ASP A 46 1.68 10.71 -15.82
N ILE A 47 2.10 9.45 -16.03
CA ILE A 47 2.11 8.81 -17.35
C ILE A 47 0.68 8.65 -17.89
N VAL A 48 0.38 9.31 -19.03
CA VAL A 48 -0.87 9.13 -19.78
C VAL A 48 -0.97 7.69 -20.26
N ASN A 49 -2.11 7.05 -20.02
CA ASN A 49 -2.32 5.62 -20.28
C ASN A 49 -1.30 4.70 -19.57
N GLY A 50 -0.69 5.18 -18.48
CA GLY A 50 0.17 4.38 -17.62
C GLY A 50 -0.63 3.31 -16.86
N THR A 51 0.02 2.18 -16.61
CA THR A 51 -0.54 1.05 -15.87
C THR A 51 0.22 0.90 -14.56
N ILE A 52 -0.50 0.72 -13.46
CA ILE A 52 0.13 0.37 -12.18
C ILE A 52 0.14 -1.14 -12.03
N SER A 53 1.33 -1.72 -11.88
CA SER A 53 1.53 -3.15 -11.64
C SER A 53 2.19 -3.35 -10.27
N ILE A 54 1.51 -4.07 -9.39
CA ILE A 54 1.98 -4.44 -8.06
C ILE A 54 2.12 -5.96 -8.03
N TYR A 55 3.25 -6.48 -7.59
CA TYR A 55 3.46 -7.92 -7.43
C TYR A 55 4.08 -8.21 -6.07
N PHE A 56 3.76 -9.38 -5.52
CA PHE A 56 4.27 -9.81 -4.22
C PHE A 56 5.54 -10.64 -4.43
N THR A 57 6.66 -10.12 -3.94
CA THR A 57 7.91 -10.88 -3.86
C THR A 57 7.91 -11.81 -2.65
N GLN A 58 7.40 -11.32 -1.51
CA GLN A 58 7.31 -12.05 -0.24
C GLN A 58 6.03 -11.65 0.50
N GLN A 59 5.28 -12.63 1.02
CA GLN A 59 4.06 -12.37 1.78
C GLN A 59 3.92 -13.39 2.93
N TYR A 60 3.89 -12.88 4.16
CA TYR A 60 3.85 -13.68 5.41
C TYR A 60 2.65 -13.33 6.30
N THR A 61 1.64 -12.65 5.77
CA THR A 61 0.52 -12.12 6.55
C THR A 61 -0.54 -13.17 6.79
N THR A 62 -1.03 -13.30 8.03
CA THR A 62 -2.22 -14.10 8.35
C THR A 62 -3.49 -13.32 7.99
N SER A 63 -3.70 -12.10 8.49
CA SER A 63 -4.95 -11.34 8.28
C SER A 63 -5.28 -10.86 6.85
N GLY A 64 -4.45 -11.18 5.85
CA GLY A 64 -4.67 -10.74 4.46
C GLY A 64 -4.21 -9.31 4.16
N LEU A 65 -4.54 -8.81 2.96
CA LEU A 65 -4.20 -7.46 2.47
C LEU A 65 -5.34 -6.90 1.62
N THR A 66 -5.73 -5.64 1.86
CA THR A 66 -6.75 -4.98 1.04
C THR A 66 -6.15 -3.83 0.23
N PHE A 67 -6.39 -3.88 -1.08
CA PHE A 67 -6.05 -2.84 -2.03
C PHE A 67 -7.31 -2.05 -2.34
N THR A 68 -7.29 -0.76 -2.04
CA THR A 68 -8.38 0.16 -2.34
C THR A 68 -7.87 1.24 -3.27
N GLU A 69 -8.51 1.38 -4.42
CA GLU A 69 -8.31 2.49 -5.32
C GLU A 69 -9.19 3.65 -4.84
N TYR A 70 -8.56 4.80 -4.61
CA TYR A 70 -9.29 6.02 -4.30
C TYR A 70 -9.19 7.00 -5.45
N MET A 71 -10.33 7.60 -5.78
CA MET A 71 -10.41 8.68 -6.75
C MET A 71 -10.47 9.99 -5.97
N TYR A 72 -9.52 10.88 -6.23
CA TYR A 72 -9.42 12.18 -5.59
C TYR A 72 -9.53 13.28 -6.66
N TYR A 73 -10.20 14.39 -6.32
CA TYR A 73 -10.16 15.60 -7.15
C TYR A 73 -8.89 16.41 -6.86
N ASP A 74 -8.54 16.49 -5.57
CA ASP A 74 -7.30 17.07 -5.04
C ASP A 74 -6.87 16.25 -3.80
N GLU A 75 -5.76 16.63 -3.14
CA GLU A 75 -5.23 15.90 -1.97
C GLU A 75 -6.21 15.83 -0.77
N THR A 76 -7.26 16.65 -0.77
CA THR A 76 -8.22 16.79 0.33
C THR A 76 -9.58 16.18 0.04
N TYR A 77 -9.99 16.06 -1.24
CA TYR A 77 -11.34 15.67 -1.61
C TYR A 77 -11.41 14.30 -2.31
N LYS A 78 -11.93 13.31 -1.57
CA LYS A 78 -12.16 11.95 -2.05
C LYS A 78 -13.51 11.87 -2.79
N LEU A 79 -13.46 11.64 -4.11
CA LEU A 79 -14.62 11.44 -4.97
C LEU A 79 -15.22 10.04 -4.86
N GLY A 80 -14.39 9.03 -4.61
CA GLY A 80 -14.86 7.65 -4.56
C GLY A 80 -13.83 6.66 -4.05
N GLU A 81 -14.31 5.48 -3.66
CA GLU A 81 -13.48 4.34 -3.31
C GLU A 81 -13.93 3.09 -4.05
N ARG A 82 -12.96 2.30 -4.50
CA ARG A 82 -13.21 1.02 -5.15
C ARG A 82 -12.22 0.00 -4.60
N ARG A 83 -12.71 -1.04 -3.95
CA ARG A 83 -11.87 -2.18 -3.53
C ARG A 83 -11.36 -2.88 -4.79
N ALA A 84 -10.06 -2.76 -5.05
CA ALA A 84 -9.42 -3.31 -6.23
C ALA A 84 -9.10 -4.80 -6.04
N LEU A 85 -8.64 -5.18 -4.84
CA LEU A 85 -8.28 -6.56 -4.51
C LEU A 85 -8.34 -6.79 -3.00
N THR A 86 -8.74 -7.99 -2.58
CA THR A 86 -8.57 -8.44 -1.19
C THR A 86 -7.91 -9.80 -1.21
N VAL A 87 -6.72 -9.86 -0.62
CA VAL A 87 -5.97 -11.10 -0.39
C VAL A 87 -6.38 -11.61 0.98
N THR A 88 -6.82 -12.85 1.06
CA THR A 88 -7.23 -13.57 2.27
C THR A 88 -6.25 -14.71 2.55
N GLU A 89 -6.34 -15.33 3.73
CA GLU A 89 -5.55 -16.53 4.08
C GLU A 89 -5.69 -17.65 3.05
N GLU A 90 -6.87 -17.81 2.48
CA GLU A 90 -7.19 -18.90 1.54
C GLU A 90 -6.57 -18.72 0.16
N ASN A 91 -6.37 -17.47 -0.26
CA ASN A 91 -5.93 -17.13 -1.62
C ASN A 91 -4.54 -16.50 -1.68
N ILE A 92 -3.89 -16.31 -0.53
CA ILE A 92 -2.57 -15.66 -0.40
C ILE A 92 -1.47 -16.31 -1.25
N THR A 93 -1.54 -17.63 -1.44
CA THR A 93 -0.58 -18.36 -2.27
C THR A 93 -0.87 -18.24 -3.77
N ARG A 94 -2.14 -18.00 -4.14
CA ARG A 94 -2.63 -17.96 -5.52
C ARG A 94 -2.54 -16.56 -6.12
N ILE A 95 -2.81 -15.52 -5.32
CA ILE A 95 -2.72 -14.14 -5.75
C ILE A 95 -1.27 -13.70 -5.73
N LYS A 96 -0.71 -13.34 -6.89
CA LYS A 96 0.69 -12.91 -7.04
C LYS A 96 0.86 -11.45 -7.41
N TRP A 97 -0.17 -10.84 -7.98
CA TRP A 97 -0.08 -9.46 -8.47
C TRP A 97 -1.46 -8.82 -8.62
N LEU A 98 -1.45 -7.49 -8.70
CA LEU A 98 -2.56 -6.62 -9.06
C LEU A 98 -2.06 -5.71 -10.17
N GLN A 99 -2.76 -5.69 -11.31
CA GLN A 99 -2.52 -4.73 -12.38
C GLN A 99 -3.76 -3.88 -12.58
N ARG A 100 -3.57 -2.57 -12.65
CA ARG A 100 -4.65 -1.63 -12.94
C ARG A 100 -4.38 -0.93 -14.26
N CYS A 101 -5.12 -1.34 -15.29
CA CYS A 101 -5.14 -0.69 -16.58
C CYS A 101 -5.63 0.76 -16.47
N PRO A 102 -5.28 1.63 -17.44
CA PRO A 102 -5.74 3.00 -17.45
C PRO A 102 -7.27 3.05 -17.60
N LEU A 103 -7.91 3.88 -16.78
CA LEU A 103 -9.17 4.55 -17.10
C LEU A 103 -8.78 6.00 -17.38
N GLU A 104 -9.41 6.59 -18.38
CA GLU A 104 -9.05 7.88 -18.96
C GLU A 104 -8.84 8.98 -17.89
N SER A 105 -7.73 9.70 -18.04
CA SER A 105 -7.46 11.06 -17.53
C SER A 105 -7.54 11.37 -16.02
N THR A 106 -7.04 10.51 -15.11
CA THR A 106 -6.87 10.92 -13.70
C THR A 106 -5.61 10.36 -13.03
N ASN A 107 -4.94 11.18 -12.20
CA ASN A 107 -3.91 10.72 -11.26
C ASN A 107 -4.53 9.64 -10.37
N ARG A 108 -3.97 8.43 -10.40
CA ARG A 108 -4.46 7.33 -9.56
C ARG A 108 -3.73 7.34 -8.25
N THR A 109 -4.46 7.04 -7.19
CA THR A 109 -3.87 6.70 -5.92
C THR A 109 -4.39 5.34 -5.46
N ILE A 110 -3.50 4.34 -5.45
CA ILE A 110 -3.79 3.05 -4.85
C ILE A 110 -3.32 3.07 -3.41
N TYR A 111 -4.24 2.75 -2.51
CA TYR A 111 -3.99 2.61 -1.09
C TYR A 111 -3.94 1.14 -0.74
N ILE A 112 -2.86 0.74 -0.10
CA ILE A 112 -2.71 -0.61 0.44
C ILE A 112 -2.92 -0.51 1.94
N ILE A 113 -4.06 -1.02 2.41
CA ILE A 113 -4.38 -1.07 3.84
C ILE A 113 -4.12 -2.49 4.31
N LYS A 114 -3.14 -2.62 5.21
CA LYS A 114 -2.99 -3.79 6.04
C LYS A 114 -3.78 -3.57 7.33
N GLY A 115 -4.59 -4.55 7.73
CA GLY A 115 -5.39 -4.56 8.96
C GLY A 115 -5.02 -5.73 9.84
#